data_AF-D7LYI5-F1
#
_entry.id   AF-D7LYI5-F1
#
_cell.length_a   1.000
_cell.length_b   1.000
_cell.length_c   1.000
_cell.angle_alpha   90.00
_cell.angle_beta   90.00
_cell.angle_gamma   90.00
#
_symmetry.space_group_name_H-M   'P 1'
#
loop_
_entity.id
_entity.type
_entity.pdbx_description
1 polymer ?
#
loop_
_entity_poly.entity_id
_entity_poly.type
_entity_poly.pdbx_seq_one_letter_code
_entity_poly.pdbx_strand_id
1 'polypeptide(L)'
;MRNSGNSNKNNNKGENDFAEMEYMNITIVTSNEPYGIPDSSNPFFYKKRTPKFNLTLGGVHSGHVQRGLRDPICISRSGKGNCKDGYTKETFGPDSVRVLVATRAKPSKNFNSELDREFYDDFLEVLNRPGETGRFNFSTQFLYYREELFIANLSNTQLGGKPVIFDMDMSAGDFLSLFYLLKVPVEIIDLKAVIVSPTGWANAATIDVVYDLLHMMGRDDIPIGLGDMFALNQSEPGFPSAGDCKYAKAVPQGCGGFLDSDTLYGLARDLPRSPRRNTAENSVANGAPRDTDRTEIRQPLALEVWQNLTKSVNEVSKITVLTNGPLTSLAKIISSEVYIVGGHISREKSDKGNVFTVPSNAYAEFNMFLDPLAAKTILESGLNIILIPLATQRKFSFQPMLNKLYSSAKTPEARFVKRLLARLQALHQNHRRYTHIDMFLGEILGAVFLGGDHASLKPKLRVEHIKVIAEGDESKDGQILIDKLRGKQIKILERVDLRGCYVSFASRLDDKKQSAVIGSFEEQGKKWNTPPSSETSMLD
;
A
#
# COMPACT_ATOMS: atom_id res chain seq x y z
N MET A 1 -19.01 -19.85 19.22
CA MET A 1 -19.63 -20.61 20.34
C MET A 1 -18.69 -20.62 21.54
N ARG A 2 -19.24 -20.54 22.76
CA ARG A 2 -18.53 -20.18 24.01
C ARG A 2 -17.42 -21.15 24.41
N ASN A 3 -16.27 -20.59 24.80
CA ASN A 3 -15.32 -21.21 25.71
C ASN A 3 -15.93 -21.22 27.11
N SER A 4 -16.27 -22.41 27.62
CA SER A 4 -16.58 -22.64 29.02
C SER A 4 -15.80 -23.84 29.53
N GLY A 5 -14.93 -23.61 30.51
CA GLY A 5 -14.52 -24.64 31.48
C GLY A 5 -13.08 -25.12 31.38
N ASN A 6 -12.33 -24.79 32.43
CA ASN A 6 -11.05 -25.37 32.88
C ASN A 6 -9.78 -25.10 32.08
N SER A 7 -9.05 -24.10 32.60
CA SER A 7 -7.60 -23.99 32.48
C SER A 7 -6.90 -25.20 33.10
N ASN A 8 -6.60 -26.20 32.29
CA ASN A 8 -5.40 -27.01 32.53
C ASN A 8 -4.23 -26.32 31.80
N LYS A 9 -3.51 -25.50 32.56
CA LYS A 9 -2.13 -25.12 32.23
C LYS A 9 -1.31 -26.41 32.27
N ASN A 10 -1.15 -27.10 31.14
CA ASN A 10 0.06 -27.86 30.78
C ASN A 10 -0.12 -28.49 29.37
N ASN A 11 0.72 -28.04 28.42
CA ASN A 11 1.01 -28.65 27.11
C ASN A 11 0.04 -28.49 25.91
N ASN A 12 -0.58 -27.32 25.71
CA ASN A 12 -1.28 -27.00 24.44
C ASN A 12 -0.30 -26.65 23.29
N LYS A 13 0.58 -27.56 22.89
CA LYS A 13 1.41 -27.37 21.68
C LYS A 13 0.60 -27.76 20.43
N GLY A 14 -0.35 -26.90 20.07
CA GLY A 14 -0.99 -26.91 18.76
C GLY A 14 -2.20 -27.84 18.60
N GLU A 15 -2.92 -28.16 19.67
CA GLU A 15 -4.22 -28.82 19.56
C GLU A 15 -5.27 -27.90 18.95
N ASN A 16 -6.18 -28.46 18.14
CA ASN A 16 -7.32 -27.76 17.56
C ASN A 16 -8.63 -28.41 18.03
N ASP A 17 -9.64 -27.58 18.30
CA ASP A 17 -10.92 -28.04 18.85
C ASP A 17 -11.75 -28.86 17.86
N PHE A 18 -11.49 -28.72 16.57
CA PHE A 18 -12.27 -29.28 15.45
C PHE A 18 -11.46 -30.26 14.60
N ALA A 19 -10.14 -30.26 14.73
CA ALA A 19 -9.24 -31.05 13.89
C ALA A 19 -8.17 -31.82 14.67
N GLU A 20 -7.77 -32.96 14.12
CA GLU A 20 -6.50 -33.62 14.40
C GLU A 20 -5.39 -32.82 13.71
N MET A 21 -4.34 -32.53 14.48
CA MET A 21 -3.24 -31.66 14.06
C MET A 21 -1.98 -32.51 13.92
N GLU A 22 -1.39 -32.53 12.73
CA GLU A 22 -0.20 -33.32 12.43
C GLU A 22 0.87 -32.45 11.78
N TYR A 23 2.13 -32.72 12.12
CA TYR A 23 3.24 -32.03 11.47
C TYR A 23 3.47 -32.64 10.10
N MET A 24 3.17 -31.86 9.06
CA MET A 24 3.45 -32.21 7.67
C MET A 24 4.66 -31.43 7.15
N ASN A 25 5.39 -32.05 6.24
CA ASN A 25 6.44 -31.37 5.48
C ASN A 25 5.82 -30.86 4.19
N ILE A 26 5.58 -29.56 4.10
CA ILE A 26 4.94 -28.94 2.94
C ILE A 26 5.93 -28.05 2.20
N THR A 27 5.68 -27.87 0.90
CA THR A 27 6.38 -26.86 0.10
C THR A 27 5.42 -26.15 -0.83
N ILE A 28 5.79 -24.95 -1.26
CA ILE A 28 5.05 -24.17 -2.25
C ILE A 28 5.75 -24.36 -3.58
N VAL A 29 5.11 -25.09 -4.48
CA VAL A 29 5.60 -25.30 -5.83
C VAL A 29 5.29 -24.04 -6.65
N THR A 30 6.32 -23.29 -7.02
CA THR A 30 6.20 -22.03 -7.76
C THR A 30 6.72 -22.12 -9.20
N SER A 31 7.17 -23.30 -9.63
CA SER A 31 7.65 -23.56 -10.99
C SER A 31 6.69 -24.48 -11.73
N ASN A 32 6.52 -24.25 -13.02
CA ASN A 32 5.68 -25.01 -13.93
C ASN A 32 6.31 -26.35 -14.34
N GLU A 33 5.45 -27.29 -14.74
CA GLU A 33 5.85 -28.55 -15.38
C GLU A 33 6.51 -28.28 -16.75
N PRO A 34 7.50 -29.10 -17.17
CA PRO A 34 8.04 -30.27 -16.48
C PRO A 34 9.03 -29.90 -15.36
N TYR A 35 8.80 -30.48 -14.18
CA TYR A 35 9.72 -30.36 -13.05
C TYR A 35 11.08 -30.95 -13.39
N GLY A 36 12.13 -30.30 -12.89
CA GLY A 36 13.48 -30.83 -12.99
C GLY A 36 14.14 -30.72 -14.36
N ILE A 37 13.53 -30.01 -15.32
CA ILE A 37 14.18 -29.65 -16.59
C ILE A 37 14.69 -28.21 -16.52
N PRO A 38 16.01 -27.99 -16.40
CA PRO A 38 16.57 -26.64 -16.40
C PRO A 38 16.47 -26.05 -17.80
N ASP A 39 15.70 -24.97 -17.96
CA ASP A 39 15.50 -24.27 -19.24
C ASP A 39 16.00 -22.81 -19.18
N SER A 40 16.82 -22.49 -18.18
CA SER A 40 17.35 -21.16 -17.83
C SER A 40 16.34 -20.13 -17.31
N SER A 41 15.04 -20.46 -17.24
CA SER A 41 14.03 -19.52 -16.76
C SER A 41 14.04 -19.33 -15.24
N ASN A 42 14.47 -20.35 -14.50
CA ASN A 42 14.36 -20.38 -13.05
C ASN A 42 15.56 -19.75 -12.33
N PRO A 43 15.38 -18.60 -11.65
CA PRO A 43 16.49 -17.85 -11.05
C PRO A 43 17.10 -18.52 -9.82
N PHE A 44 16.47 -19.57 -9.27
CA PHE A 44 17.07 -20.35 -8.20
C PHE A 44 18.22 -21.23 -8.68
N PHE A 45 18.19 -21.65 -9.94
CA PHE A 45 19.15 -22.59 -10.54
C PHE A 45 20.01 -21.93 -11.64
N TYR A 46 19.49 -20.94 -12.36
CA TYR A 46 20.14 -20.33 -13.52
C TYR A 46 21.51 -19.70 -13.18
N LYS A 47 22.55 -20.14 -13.91
CA LYS A 47 23.95 -19.68 -13.76
C LYS A 47 24.47 -19.76 -12.31
N LYS A 48 24.00 -20.75 -11.54
CA LYS A 48 24.48 -21.01 -10.18
C LYS A 48 25.19 -22.35 -10.09
N ARG A 49 26.35 -22.36 -9.42
CA ARG A 49 27.07 -23.61 -9.05
C ARG A 49 26.34 -24.37 -7.94
N THR A 50 25.69 -23.64 -7.04
CA THR A 50 24.85 -24.16 -5.96
C THR A 50 23.52 -23.43 -6.01
N PRO A 51 22.37 -24.13 -6.08
CA PRO A 51 21.06 -23.49 -6.11
C PRO A 51 20.83 -22.55 -4.92
N LYS A 52 20.05 -21.47 -5.13
CA LYS A 52 19.63 -20.59 -4.03
C LYS A 52 18.86 -21.41 -2.99
N PHE A 53 19.00 -21.03 -1.71
CA PHE A 53 18.37 -21.71 -0.58
C PHE A 53 18.72 -23.20 -0.45
N ASN A 54 19.78 -23.65 -1.13
CA ASN A 54 20.19 -25.06 -1.17
C ASN A 54 19.10 -26.00 -1.72
N LEU A 55 18.27 -25.48 -2.65
CA LEU A 55 17.19 -26.25 -3.27
C LEU A 55 17.71 -27.43 -4.10
N THR A 56 16.92 -28.50 -4.17
CA THR A 56 17.29 -29.72 -4.89
C THR A 56 17.20 -29.52 -6.40
N LEU A 57 18.32 -29.66 -7.11
CA LEU A 57 18.35 -29.67 -8.58
C LEU A 57 17.56 -30.89 -9.10
N GLY A 58 16.66 -30.69 -10.05
CA GLY A 58 15.74 -31.76 -10.48
C GLY A 58 14.49 -31.90 -9.58
N GLY A 59 14.42 -31.16 -8.47
CA GLY A 59 13.30 -31.20 -7.54
C GLY A 59 12.07 -30.39 -7.97
N VAL A 60 11.09 -30.30 -7.08
CA VAL A 60 9.78 -29.64 -7.34
C VAL A 60 9.87 -28.14 -7.61
N HIS A 61 10.97 -27.49 -7.22
CA HIS A 61 11.23 -26.08 -7.54
C HIS A 61 12.03 -25.89 -8.82
N SER A 62 12.53 -26.96 -9.45
CA SER A 62 13.47 -26.92 -10.58
C SER A 62 12.78 -26.84 -11.95
N GLY A 63 11.49 -26.54 -12.01
CA GLY A 63 10.72 -26.41 -13.25
C GLY A 63 10.85 -25.04 -13.92
N HIS A 64 10.07 -24.86 -14.99
CA HIS A 64 10.00 -23.63 -15.77
C HIS A 64 9.34 -22.49 -14.97
N VAL A 65 9.92 -21.30 -14.94
CA VAL A 65 9.28 -20.10 -14.39
C VAL A 65 8.87 -19.23 -15.56
N GLN A 66 7.57 -18.88 -15.65
CA GLN A 66 7.07 -18.04 -16.74
C GLN A 66 7.87 -16.74 -16.80
N ARG A 67 8.52 -16.47 -17.93
CA ARG A 67 9.39 -15.29 -18.11
C ARG A 67 8.64 -14.06 -18.61
N GLY A 68 7.39 -14.23 -19.03
CA GLY A 68 6.53 -13.15 -19.50
C GLY A 68 5.22 -13.67 -20.07
N LEU A 69 4.33 -12.76 -20.46
CA LEU A 69 3.02 -13.11 -21.02
C LEU A 69 3.11 -13.91 -22.32
N ARG A 70 4.18 -13.72 -23.09
CA ARG A 70 4.43 -14.39 -24.37
C ARG A 70 5.37 -15.59 -24.24
N ASP A 71 5.52 -16.15 -23.04
CA ASP A 71 6.43 -17.29 -22.86
C ASP A 71 5.95 -18.47 -23.73
N PRO A 72 6.74 -18.89 -24.73
CA PRO A 72 6.32 -19.93 -25.66
C PRO A 72 6.18 -21.31 -24.99
N ILE A 73 6.76 -21.50 -23.80
CA ILE A 73 6.59 -22.72 -23.03
C ILE A 73 5.19 -22.75 -22.38
N CYS A 74 4.75 -21.61 -21.85
CA CYS A 74 3.43 -21.50 -21.23
C CYS A 74 2.28 -21.40 -22.26
N ILE A 75 2.54 -20.85 -23.45
CA ILE A 75 1.53 -20.71 -24.50
C ILE A 75 1.45 -21.99 -25.34
N SER A 76 0.30 -22.67 -25.26
CA SER A 76 -0.03 -23.78 -26.15
C SER A 76 -0.88 -23.31 -27.34
N ARG A 77 -0.70 -23.96 -28.50
CA ARG A 77 -1.59 -23.80 -29.68
C ARG A 77 -3.00 -24.35 -29.44
N SER A 78 -3.22 -25.15 -28.40
CA SER A 78 -4.52 -25.77 -28.08
C SER A 78 -5.45 -24.89 -27.22
N GLY A 79 -5.06 -23.65 -26.91
CA GLY A 79 -5.84 -22.72 -26.08
C GLY A 79 -5.77 -22.98 -24.57
N LYS A 80 -5.24 -24.13 -24.12
CA LYS A 80 -4.95 -24.42 -22.71
C LYS A 80 -3.45 -24.28 -22.47
N GLY A 81 -3.04 -23.29 -21.67
CA GLY A 81 -1.63 -23.06 -21.33
C GLY A 81 -1.00 -24.26 -20.62
N ASN A 82 0.32 -24.45 -20.79
CA ASN A 82 1.06 -25.55 -20.16
C ASN A 82 1.50 -25.24 -18.71
N CYS A 83 1.41 -23.97 -18.32
CA CYS A 83 1.80 -23.47 -17.00
C CYS A 83 0.61 -23.45 -16.04
N LYS A 84 0.86 -23.67 -14.75
CA LYS A 84 -0.12 -23.68 -13.66
C LYS A 84 0.31 -22.68 -12.59
N ASP A 85 -0.65 -22.12 -11.87
CA ASP A 85 -0.34 -21.30 -10.70
C ASP A 85 0.37 -22.13 -9.62
N GLY A 86 1.09 -21.43 -8.74
CA GLY A 86 1.77 -22.09 -7.64
C GLY A 86 0.78 -22.77 -6.69
N TYR A 87 1.16 -23.92 -6.16
CA TYR A 87 0.30 -24.71 -5.27
C TYR A 87 1.11 -25.31 -4.12
N THR A 88 0.43 -25.59 -3.01
CA THR A 88 1.04 -26.21 -1.84
C THR A 88 0.96 -27.73 -1.98
N LYS A 89 2.08 -28.42 -1.75
CA LYS A 89 2.16 -29.88 -1.82
C LYS A 89 2.97 -30.42 -0.65
N GLU A 90 2.56 -31.58 -0.13
CA GLU A 90 3.41 -32.36 0.77
C GLU A 90 4.64 -32.90 0.05
N THR A 91 5.81 -32.78 0.68
CA THR A 91 7.07 -33.34 0.17
C THR A 91 7.99 -33.69 1.33
N PHE A 92 8.83 -34.72 1.13
CA PHE A 92 9.78 -35.20 2.15
C PHE A 92 11.21 -34.69 1.92
N GLY A 93 11.40 -33.81 0.93
CA GLY A 93 12.71 -33.27 0.57
C GLY A 93 13.21 -32.16 1.51
N PRO A 94 14.50 -31.79 1.42
CA PRO A 94 15.10 -30.68 2.17
C PRO A 94 14.47 -29.32 1.81
N ASP A 95 13.72 -29.26 0.71
CA ASP A 95 13.03 -28.07 0.22
C ASP A 95 11.65 -27.86 0.89
N SER A 96 11.36 -28.58 1.97
CA SER A 96 10.10 -28.49 2.72
C SER A 96 10.25 -27.71 4.02
N VAL A 97 9.15 -27.11 4.47
CA VAL A 97 9.00 -26.57 5.81
C VAL A 97 8.08 -27.49 6.59
N ARG A 98 8.50 -27.86 7.80
CA ARG A 98 7.67 -28.64 8.72
C ARG A 98 6.65 -27.72 9.39
N VAL A 99 5.38 -27.90 9.05
CA VAL A 99 4.27 -27.07 9.51
C VAL A 99 3.25 -27.95 10.21
N LEU A 100 2.63 -27.44 11.28
CA LEU A 100 1.54 -28.12 11.95
C LEU A 100 0.24 -27.84 11.18
N VAL A 101 -0.38 -28.89 10.64
CA VAL A 101 -1.51 -28.81 9.71
C VAL A 101 -2.72 -29.55 10.29
N ALA A 102 -3.92 -29.04 10.06
CA ALA A 102 -5.16 -29.75 10.35
C ALA A 102 -5.38 -30.81 9.26
N THR A 103 -5.07 -32.08 9.55
CA THR A 103 -5.11 -33.15 8.54
C THR A 103 -6.46 -33.86 8.49
N ARG A 104 -7.18 -33.87 9.60
CA ARG A 104 -8.48 -34.53 9.68
C ARG A 104 -9.42 -33.82 10.63
N ALA A 105 -10.69 -33.74 10.27
CA ALA A 105 -11.71 -33.32 11.21
C ALA A 105 -11.93 -34.35 12.32
N LYS A 106 -12.09 -33.87 13.54
CA LYS A 106 -12.56 -34.69 14.66
C LYS A 106 -14.04 -35.06 14.46
N PRO A 107 -14.52 -36.11 15.15
CA PRO A 107 -15.94 -36.44 15.16
C PRO A 107 -16.79 -35.25 15.62
N SER A 108 -17.98 -35.12 15.06
CA SER A 108 -18.93 -34.06 15.43
C SER A 108 -19.21 -34.10 16.93
N LYS A 109 -19.05 -32.97 17.62
CA LYS A 109 -19.40 -32.82 19.04
C LYS A 109 -20.91 -32.78 19.25
N ASN A 110 -21.69 -32.51 18.20
CA ASN A 110 -23.14 -32.50 18.27
C ASN A 110 -23.68 -33.88 17.83
N PHE A 111 -24.05 -34.70 18.81
CA PHE A 111 -24.62 -36.03 18.59
C PHE A 111 -25.95 -36.04 17.81
N ASN A 112 -26.60 -34.88 17.66
CA ASN A 112 -27.82 -34.71 16.87
C ASN A 112 -27.53 -34.13 15.47
N SER A 113 -26.28 -33.89 15.12
CA SER A 113 -25.90 -33.46 13.77
C SER A 113 -25.96 -34.65 12.81
N GLU A 114 -26.45 -34.43 11.59
CA GLU A 114 -26.37 -35.42 10.51
C GLU A 114 -24.91 -35.65 10.04
N LEU A 115 -23.97 -34.80 10.46
CA LEU A 115 -22.56 -34.90 10.11
C LEU A 115 -21.80 -35.76 11.14
N ASP A 116 -21.04 -36.75 10.68
CA ASP A 116 -20.22 -37.61 11.54
C ASP A 116 -18.92 -36.91 12.01
N ARG A 117 -18.53 -35.81 11.35
CA ARG A 117 -17.30 -35.05 11.57
C ARG A 117 -17.54 -33.54 11.52
N GLU A 118 -16.62 -32.79 12.12
CA GLU A 118 -16.68 -31.31 12.19
C GLU A 118 -16.47 -30.63 10.82
N PHE A 119 -15.75 -31.26 9.89
CA PHE A 119 -15.63 -30.85 8.47
C PHE A 119 -15.21 -32.05 7.60
N TYR A 120 -15.34 -31.94 6.28
CA TYR A 120 -15.09 -33.07 5.34
C TYR A 120 -13.97 -32.81 4.34
N ASP A 121 -13.61 -31.55 4.13
CA ASP A 121 -12.63 -31.20 3.12
C ASP A 121 -11.20 -31.36 3.65
N ASP A 122 -10.32 -31.93 2.81
CA ASP A 122 -8.88 -32.01 3.09
C ASP A 122 -8.27 -30.59 3.08
N PHE A 123 -7.48 -30.26 4.10
CA PHE A 123 -6.95 -28.91 4.25
C PHE A 123 -6.02 -28.49 3.10
N LEU A 124 -5.19 -29.41 2.58
CA LEU A 124 -4.32 -29.10 1.44
C LEU A 124 -5.14 -28.96 0.16
N GLU A 125 -6.19 -29.75 -0.01
CA GLU A 125 -7.14 -29.59 -1.11
C GLU A 125 -7.80 -28.21 -1.05
N VAL A 126 -8.37 -27.84 0.11
CA VAL A 126 -9.00 -26.53 0.36
C VAL A 126 -8.04 -25.39 0.07
N LEU A 127 -6.81 -25.42 0.61
CA LEU A 127 -5.80 -24.38 0.36
C LEU A 127 -5.46 -24.18 -1.13
N ASN A 128 -5.59 -25.22 -1.93
CA ASN A 128 -5.31 -25.18 -3.37
C ASN A 128 -6.56 -24.90 -4.22
N ARG A 129 -7.76 -24.77 -3.62
CA ARG A 129 -8.98 -24.42 -4.35
C ARG A 129 -8.89 -22.97 -4.83
N PRO A 130 -9.25 -22.66 -6.09
CA PRO A 130 -9.27 -21.28 -6.60
C PRO A 130 -10.15 -20.32 -5.80
N GLY A 131 -11.20 -20.81 -5.13
CA GLY A 131 -12.08 -19.99 -4.29
C GLY A 131 -11.49 -19.63 -2.92
N GLU A 132 -10.48 -20.37 -2.47
CA GLU A 132 -9.86 -20.23 -1.14
C GLU A 132 -8.52 -19.48 -1.18
N THR A 133 -8.16 -18.97 -2.35
CA THR A 133 -7.05 -18.03 -2.51
C THR A 133 -7.42 -16.69 -1.86
N GLY A 134 -7.24 -16.60 -0.55
CA GLY A 134 -6.96 -15.33 0.13
C GLY A 134 -8.12 -14.50 0.68
N ARG A 135 -9.33 -15.01 0.85
CA ARG A 135 -10.41 -14.25 1.52
C ARG A 135 -10.88 -14.90 2.82
N PHE A 136 -10.61 -14.24 3.93
CA PHE A 136 -11.23 -14.58 5.21
C PHE A 136 -12.72 -14.24 5.16
N ASN A 137 -13.59 -15.25 5.26
CA ASN A 137 -15.00 -15.01 5.45
C ASN A 137 -15.27 -14.70 6.93
N PHE A 138 -15.51 -13.42 7.25
CA PHE A 138 -15.75 -13.02 8.64
C PHE A 138 -17.12 -13.47 9.17
N SER A 139 -18.10 -13.72 8.30
CA SER A 139 -19.42 -14.22 8.70
C SER A 139 -19.35 -15.62 9.35
N THR A 140 -18.34 -16.42 9.00
CA THR A 140 -18.12 -17.74 9.60
C THR A 140 -17.26 -17.68 10.86
N GLN A 141 -16.49 -16.61 11.04
CA GLN A 141 -15.59 -16.43 12.20
C GLN A 141 -16.27 -15.74 13.38
N PHE A 142 -17.20 -14.81 13.10
CA PHE A 142 -17.82 -13.97 14.13
C PHE A 142 -19.34 -14.11 14.11
N LEU A 143 -19.91 -14.53 15.25
CA LEU A 143 -21.34 -14.86 15.38
C LEU A 143 -22.28 -13.69 15.08
N TYR A 144 -21.85 -12.46 15.37
CA TYR A 144 -22.63 -11.24 15.15
C TYR A 144 -21.92 -10.32 14.13
N TYR A 145 -21.24 -10.93 13.14
CA TYR A 145 -20.66 -10.20 12.04
C TYR A 145 -21.71 -9.36 11.32
N ARG A 146 -21.33 -8.12 10.98
CA ARG A 146 -22.12 -7.22 10.15
C ARG A 146 -21.20 -6.25 9.44
N GLU A 147 -21.56 -5.95 8.20
CA GLU A 147 -20.92 -4.90 7.42
C GLU A 147 -21.49 -3.54 7.87
N GLU A 148 -20.62 -2.65 8.31
CA GLU A 148 -20.97 -1.29 8.72
C GLU A 148 -20.06 -0.32 7.99
N LEU A 149 -20.62 0.80 7.52
CA LEU A 149 -19.86 1.94 7.03
C LEU A 149 -19.85 3.02 8.11
N PHE A 150 -18.71 3.64 8.33
CA PHE A 150 -18.57 4.76 9.25
C PHE A 150 -18.37 6.05 8.46
N ILE A 151 -19.40 6.90 8.47
CA ILE A 151 -19.42 8.18 7.78
C ILE A 151 -19.57 9.29 8.81
N ALA A 152 -18.63 10.23 8.83
CA ALA A 152 -18.69 11.38 9.70
C ALA A 152 -19.83 12.33 9.28
N ASN A 153 -20.68 12.74 10.23
CA ASN A 153 -21.68 13.78 9.98
C ASN A 153 -21.04 15.17 10.06
N LEU A 154 -20.71 15.76 8.91
CA LEU A 154 -20.08 17.07 8.78
C LEU A 154 -21.08 18.21 8.49
N SER A 155 -22.39 17.96 8.54
CA SER A 155 -23.44 18.93 8.18
C SER A 155 -23.46 20.21 9.03
N ASN A 156 -23.01 20.12 10.30
CA ASN A 156 -22.96 21.26 11.24
C ASN A 156 -21.62 22.02 11.19
N THR A 157 -20.67 21.57 10.38
CA THR A 157 -19.39 22.22 10.23
C THR A 157 -19.46 23.24 9.09
N GLN A 158 -18.92 24.44 9.29
CA GLN A 158 -18.77 25.38 8.17
C GLN A 158 -17.83 24.75 7.13
N LEU A 159 -18.41 24.15 6.09
CA LEU A 159 -17.69 23.64 4.92
C LEU A 159 -17.01 24.82 4.22
N GLY A 160 -15.72 24.98 4.47
CA GLY A 160 -14.92 26.09 3.93
C GLY A 160 -13.40 25.82 3.89
N GLY A 161 -12.97 24.62 4.30
CA GLY A 161 -11.57 24.22 4.18
C GLY A 161 -11.13 24.08 2.74
N LYS A 162 -9.82 24.14 2.52
CA LYS A 162 -9.23 23.98 1.19
C LYS A 162 -9.55 22.57 0.66
N PRO A 163 -10.20 22.42 -0.50
CA PRO A 163 -10.48 21.10 -1.06
C PRO A 163 -9.17 20.47 -1.53
N VAL A 164 -8.86 19.29 -1.00
CA VAL A 164 -7.60 18.58 -1.25
C VAL A 164 -7.87 17.20 -1.80
N ILE A 165 -7.10 16.81 -2.82
CA ILE A 165 -6.91 15.42 -3.23
C ILE A 165 -5.52 15.00 -2.80
N PHE A 166 -5.41 13.84 -2.15
CA PHE A 166 -4.13 13.26 -1.77
C PHE A 166 -3.78 12.10 -2.71
N ASP A 167 -2.74 12.27 -3.52
CA ASP A 167 -2.18 11.25 -4.41
C ASP A 167 -0.98 10.59 -3.71
N MET A 168 -1.08 9.29 -3.46
CA MET A 168 -0.12 8.53 -2.65
C MET A 168 0.29 7.24 -3.36
N ASP A 169 1.50 6.76 -3.13
CA ASP A 169 1.95 5.47 -3.63
C ASP A 169 1.97 4.37 -2.57
N MET A 170 1.26 4.62 -1.47
CA MET A 170 1.02 3.69 -0.36
C MET A 170 2.31 3.26 0.35
N SER A 171 3.32 4.12 0.29
CA SER A 171 4.45 4.14 1.21
C SER A 171 4.00 4.25 2.68
N ALA A 172 4.85 3.81 3.62
CA ALA A 172 4.58 4.03 5.04
C ALA A 172 4.45 5.52 5.40
N GLY A 173 5.18 6.41 4.71
CA GLY A 173 5.10 7.86 4.89
C GLY A 173 3.78 8.45 4.41
N ASP A 174 3.15 7.82 3.42
CA ASP A 174 1.81 8.22 2.96
C ASP A 174 0.72 7.88 3.96
N PHE A 175 0.78 6.70 4.58
CA PHE A 175 -0.15 6.36 5.66
C PHE A 175 -0.02 7.35 6.83
N LEU A 176 1.21 7.77 7.18
CA LEU A 176 1.45 8.81 8.18
C LEU A 176 0.86 10.17 7.75
N SER A 177 1.03 10.54 6.49
CA SER A 177 0.49 11.76 5.89
C SER A 177 -1.04 11.76 5.88
N LEU A 178 -1.66 10.64 5.52
CA LEU A 178 -3.11 10.46 5.49
C LEU A 178 -3.70 10.57 6.90
N PHE A 179 -3.11 9.91 7.91
CA PHE A 179 -3.51 10.12 9.30
C PHE A 179 -3.46 11.61 9.66
N TYR A 180 -2.37 12.32 9.35
CA TYR A 180 -2.29 13.74 9.64
C TYR A 180 -3.40 14.55 8.95
N LEU A 181 -3.61 14.36 7.64
CA LEU A 181 -4.64 15.07 6.87
C LEU A 181 -6.04 14.86 7.45
N LEU A 182 -6.38 13.63 7.85
CA LEU A 182 -7.67 13.30 8.48
C LEU A 182 -7.83 13.94 9.88
N LYS A 183 -6.72 14.28 10.53
CA LYS A 183 -6.71 14.99 11.83
C LYS A 183 -6.71 16.50 11.70
N VAL A 184 -6.35 17.05 10.55
CA VAL A 184 -6.49 18.49 10.27
C VAL A 184 -7.98 18.82 10.26
N PRO A 185 -8.43 19.86 10.99
CA PRO A 185 -9.84 20.27 10.98
C PRO A 185 -10.36 20.48 9.55
N VAL A 186 -11.58 20.01 9.27
CA VAL A 186 -12.19 20.12 7.93
C VAL A 186 -12.40 21.57 7.47
N GLU A 187 -12.40 22.52 8.40
CA GLU A 187 -12.44 23.97 8.13
C GLU A 187 -11.10 24.49 7.58
N ILE A 188 -10.01 23.71 7.68
CA ILE A 188 -8.68 24.02 7.15
C ILE A 188 -8.42 23.21 5.88
N ILE A 189 -8.58 21.88 5.95
CA ILE A 189 -8.43 20.97 4.81
C ILE A 189 -9.67 20.10 4.69
N ASP A 190 -10.31 20.16 3.53
CA ASP A 190 -11.38 19.25 3.15
C ASP A 190 -10.81 18.17 2.21
N LEU A 191 -10.44 17.02 2.77
CA LEU A 191 -9.93 15.89 1.99
C LEU A 191 -11.07 15.25 1.19
N LYS A 192 -11.10 15.55 -0.11
CA LYS A 192 -12.16 15.15 -1.05
C LYS A 192 -11.99 13.74 -1.59
N ALA A 193 -10.76 13.30 -1.79
CA ALA A 193 -10.43 11.98 -2.31
C ALA A 193 -8.99 11.60 -2.01
N VAL A 194 -8.76 10.29 -2.05
CA VAL A 194 -7.42 9.71 -2.13
C VAL A 194 -7.25 9.10 -3.53
N ILE A 195 -6.13 9.36 -4.18
CA ILE A 195 -5.71 8.68 -5.39
C ILE A 195 -4.53 7.81 -5.03
N VAL A 196 -4.52 6.57 -5.51
CA VAL A 196 -3.39 5.68 -5.29
C VAL A 196 -2.64 5.46 -6.59
N SER A 197 -1.32 5.55 -6.51
CA SER A 197 -0.40 5.40 -7.64
C SER A 197 0.40 4.10 -7.46
N PRO A 198 -0.09 2.95 -7.99
CA PRO A 198 0.56 1.64 -7.81
C PRO A 198 1.90 1.50 -8.55
N THR A 199 2.32 2.55 -9.26
CA THR A 199 3.66 2.66 -9.86
C THR A 199 4.78 2.95 -8.86
N GLY A 200 4.45 3.17 -7.58
CA GLY A 200 5.41 3.51 -6.53
C GLY A 200 5.75 2.36 -5.57
N TRP A 201 5.65 2.61 -4.26
CA TRP A 201 6.19 1.73 -3.21
C TRP A 201 5.33 0.54 -2.80
N ALA A 202 4.07 0.46 -3.23
CA ALA A 202 3.18 -0.66 -2.92
C ALA A 202 2.32 -1.07 -4.12
N ASN A 203 1.81 -2.30 -4.08
CA ASN A 203 0.93 -2.85 -5.11
C ASN A 203 -0.51 -2.33 -4.97
N ALA A 204 -1.30 -2.40 -6.05
CA ALA A 204 -2.70 -1.93 -6.05
C ALA A 204 -3.58 -2.60 -4.97
N ALA A 205 -3.29 -3.85 -4.60
CA ALA A 205 -4.02 -4.57 -3.55
C ALA A 205 -3.94 -3.87 -2.17
N THR A 206 -2.93 -3.04 -1.95
CA THR A 206 -2.73 -2.28 -0.70
C THR A 206 -3.81 -1.23 -0.46
N ILE A 207 -4.66 -0.91 -1.46
CA ILE A 207 -5.86 -0.09 -1.28
C ILE A 207 -6.73 -0.60 -0.12
N ASP A 208 -6.78 -1.91 0.11
CA ASP A 208 -7.52 -2.49 1.25
C ASP A 208 -7.06 -1.90 2.60
N VAL A 209 -5.75 -1.63 2.73
CA VAL A 209 -5.18 -1.02 3.94
C VAL A 209 -5.60 0.46 4.05
N VAL A 210 -5.74 1.16 2.93
CA VAL A 210 -6.24 2.54 2.90
C VAL A 210 -7.72 2.58 3.28
N TYR A 211 -8.53 1.64 2.77
CA TYR A 211 -9.92 1.48 3.19
C TYR A 211 -10.04 1.18 4.69
N ASP A 212 -9.22 0.26 5.20
CA ASP A 212 -9.17 -0.09 6.62
C ASP A 212 -8.77 1.11 7.50
N LEU A 213 -7.84 1.97 7.04
CA LEU A 213 -7.49 3.23 7.72
C LEU A 213 -8.64 4.24 7.70
N LEU A 214 -9.27 4.47 6.54
CA LEU A 214 -10.41 5.39 6.45
C LEU A 214 -11.57 4.92 7.32
N HIS A 215 -11.82 3.61 7.36
CA HIS A 215 -12.82 2.98 8.22
C HIS A 215 -12.49 3.19 9.71
N MET A 216 -11.23 3.01 10.11
CA MET A 216 -10.74 3.36 11.45
C MET A 216 -11.09 4.80 11.82
N MET A 217 -10.87 5.74 10.89
CA MET A 217 -11.07 7.17 11.09
C MET A 217 -12.53 7.63 10.89
N GLY A 218 -13.46 6.74 10.58
CA GLY A 218 -14.87 7.10 10.33
C GLY A 218 -15.08 7.95 9.09
N ARG A 219 -14.23 7.74 8.08
CA ARG A 219 -14.23 8.50 6.82
C ARG A 219 -14.43 7.58 5.61
N ASP A 220 -15.38 6.66 5.71
CA ASP A 220 -15.77 5.81 4.59
C ASP A 220 -16.43 6.59 3.43
N ASP A 221 -16.79 7.85 3.65
CA ASP A 221 -17.25 8.80 2.63
C ASP A 221 -16.18 9.19 1.62
N ILE A 222 -14.89 9.10 1.96
CA ILE A 222 -13.81 9.52 1.07
C ILE A 222 -13.62 8.45 -0.02
N PRO A 223 -13.81 8.79 -1.31
CA PRO A 223 -13.56 7.88 -2.42
C PRO A 223 -12.05 7.66 -2.62
N ILE A 224 -11.69 6.43 -3.01
CA ILE A 224 -10.34 6.06 -3.42
C ILE A 224 -10.33 5.78 -4.92
N GLY A 225 -9.48 6.47 -5.66
CA GLY A 225 -9.27 6.28 -7.10
C GLY A 225 -7.99 5.50 -7.38
N LEU A 226 -8.08 4.36 -8.06
CA LEU A 226 -6.94 3.60 -8.53
C LEU A 226 -6.35 4.26 -9.79
N GLY A 227 -5.09 4.70 -9.69
CA GLY A 227 -4.30 5.21 -10.81
C GLY A 227 -3.84 4.10 -11.77
N ASP A 228 -3.05 4.49 -12.77
CA ASP A 228 -2.51 3.55 -13.74
C ASP A 228 -1.54 2.55 -13.09
N MET A 229 -1.58 1.30 -13.55
CA MET A 229 -0.68 0.24 -13.09
C MET A 229 0.77 0.41 -13.57
N PHE A 230 0.99 1.22 -14.61
CA PHE A 230 2.28 1.39 -15.27
C PHE A 230 2.59 2.87 -15.44
N ALA A 231 3.88 3.21 -15.41
CA ALA A 231 4.36 4.54 -15.78
C ALA A 231 3.96 4.88 -17.23
N LEU A 232 3.90 6.17 -17.55
CA LEU A 232 3.52 6.63 -18.88
C LEU A 232 4.38 5.97 -19.97
N ASN A 233 3.70 5.47 -21.02
CA ASN A 233 4.30 4.74 -22.14
C ASN A 233 5.03 3.43 -21.77
N GLN A 234 4.70 2.82 -20.62
CA GLN A 234 5.21 1.48 -20.26
C GLN A 234 4.19 0.36 -20.38
N SER A 235 2.92 0.65 -20.65
CA SER A 235 1.95 -0.40 -20.96
C SER A 235 2.28 -1.07 -22.31
N GLU A 236 2.05 -2.38 -22.38
CA GLU A 236 2.22 -3.15 -23.60
C GLU A 236 1.09 -2.78 -24.58
N PRO A 237 1.40 -2.28 -25.80
CA PRO A 237 0.37 -1.79 -26.73
C PRO A 237 -0.70 -2.83 -27.11
N GLY A 238 -0.32 -4.12 -27.10
CA GLY A 238 -1.24 -5.23 -27.40
C GLY A 238 -1.89 -5.88 -26.18
N PHE A 239 -1.48 -5.51 -24.96
CA PHE A 239 -2.07 -6.03 -23.72
C PHE A 239 -1.92 -5.00 -22.60
N PRO A 240 -2.77 -3.95 -22.56
CA PRO A 240 -2.60 -2.81 -21.63
C PRO A 240 -2.60 -3.17 -20.14
N SER A 241 -3.12 -4.36 -19.79
CA SER A 241 -3.06 -4.91 -18.43
C SER A 241 -1.69 -5.47 -18.03
N ALA A 242 -0.73 -5.46 -18.95
CA ALA A 242 0.67 -5.68 -18.67
C ALA A 242 1.52 -4.56 -19.26
N GLY A 243 2.74 -4.46 -18.77
CA GLY A 243 3.67 -3.41 -19.11
C GLY A 243 5.09 -3.77 -18.72
N ASP A 244 6.01 -2.91 -19.12
CA ASP A 244 7.40 -2.95 -18.69
C ASP A 244 7.50 -2.53 -17.21
N CYS A 245 8.44 -3.13 -16.48
CA CYS A 245 8.78 -2.79 -15.11
C CYS A 245 10.09 -1.97 -15.03
N LYS A 246 10.52 -1.37 -16.15
CA LYS A 246 11.80 -0.67 -16.32
C LYS A 246 12.23 0.16 -15.11
N TYR A 247 11.35 1.00 -14.59
CA TYR A 247 11.65 1.82 -13.41
C TYR A 247 11.15 1.17 -12.11
N ALA A 248 9.97 0.55 -12.13
CA ALA A 248 9.38 -0.10 -10.95
C ALA A 248 10.28 -1.17 -10.31
N LYS A 249 11.12 -1.86 -11.11
CA LYS A 249 12.12 -2.83 -10.62
C LYS A 249 13.16 -2.23 -9.65
N ALA A 250 13.28 -0.90 -9.60
CA ALA A 250 14.15 -0.22 -8.66
C ALA A 250 13.59 -0.25 -7.22
N VAL A 251 12.29 -0.44 -7.03
CA VAL A 251 11.73 -0.69 -5.70
C VAL A 251 12.08 -2.12 -5.29
N PRO A 252 12.74 -2.33 -4.13
CA PRO A 252 13.03 -3.67 -3.63
C PRO A 252 11.75 -4.48 -3.46
N GLN A 253 11.80 -5.80 -3.69
CA GLN A 253 10.64 -6.66 -3.41
C GLN A 253 10.37 -6.84 -1.91
N GLY A 254 11.41 -6.76 -1.08
CA GLY A 254 11.30 -6.73 0.39
C GLY A 254 12.51 -6.02 0.99
N CYS A 255 12.67 -6.10 2.31
CA CYS A 255 13.66 -5.29 3.03
C CYS A 255 13.40 -3.78 2.91
N GLY A 256 12.17 -3.35 3.14
CA GLY A 256 11.74 -1.96 3.03
C GLY A 256 11.30 -1.58 1.62
N GLY A 257 10.73 -2.53 0.87
CA GLY A 257 10.09 -2.31 -0.43
C GLY A 257 8.73 -3.01 -0.48
N PHE A 258 8.27 -3.49 -1.64
CA PHE A 258 6.87 -3.93 -1.88
C PHE A 258 6.25 -4.76 -0.74
N LEU A 259 6.83 -5.91 -0.36
CA LEU A 259 6.26 -6.78 0.69
C LEU A 259 6.11 -6.08 2.05
N ASP A 260 7.06 -5.22 2.40
CA ASP A 260 7.02 -4.48 3.65
C ASP A 260 5.99 -3.33 3.55
N SER A 261 5.93 -2.60 2.45
CA SER A 261 4.93 -1.54 2.22
C SER A 261 3.51 -2.09 2.14
N ASP A 262 3.29 -3.18 1.38
CA ASP A 262 1.99 -3.81 1.15
C ASP A 262 1.32 -4.26 2.46
N THR A 263 2.12 -4.63 3.45
CA THR A 263 1.66 -5.09 4.76
C THR A 263 1.72 -4.00 5.84
N LEU A 264 2.10 -2.78 5.46
CA LEU A 264 2.42 -1.67 6.36
C LEU A 264 3.38 -2.12 7.48
N TYR A 265 4.46 -2.77 7.05
CA TYR A 265 5.49 -3.41 7.87
C TYR A 265 4.91 -4.43 8.86
N GLY A 266 3.86 -5.12 8.44
CA GLY A 266 3.11 -6.10 9.22
C GLY A 266 2.13 -5.52 10.25
N LEU A 267 1.83 -4.22 10.19
CA LEU A 267 0.84 -3.54 11.05
C LEU A 267 -0.53 -3.39 10.39
N ALA A 268 -0.68 -3.63 9.08
CA ALA A 268 -1.98 -3.56 8.41
C ALA A 268 -3.03 -4.47 9.05
N ARG A 269 -2.61 -5.61 9.63
CA ARG A 269 -3.50 -6.54 10.36
C ARG A 269 -4.12 -5.97 11.64
N ASP A 270 -3.56 -4.88 12.18
CA ASP A 270 -4.06 -4.26 13.41
C ASP A 270 -5.15 -3.24 13.13
N LEU A 271 -5.28 -2.79 11.87
CA LEU A 271 -6.36 -1.90 11.44
C LEU A 271 -7.69 -2.65 11.42
N PRO A 272 -8.80 -1.97 11.76
CA PRO A 272 -10.14 -2.51 11.58
C PRO A 272 -10.40 -2.80 10.10
N ARG A 273 -11.25 -3.78 9.82
CA ARG A 273 -11.61 -4.21 8.47
C ARG A 273 -12.80 -3.43 7.96
N SER A 274 -12.57 -2.60 6.95
CA SER A 274 -13.64 -1.99 6.15
C SER A 274 -14.45 -3.07 5.43
N PRO A 275 -15.74 -2.86 5.14
CA PRO A 275 -16.44 -3.68 4.16
C PRO A 275 -15.99 -3.38 2.71
N ARG A 276 -15.34 -2.23 2.47
CA ARG A 276 -14.80 -1.86 1.16
C ARG A 276 -13.56 -2.71 0.81
N ARG A 277 -13.47 -3.16 -0.44
CA ARG A 277 -12.35 -3.96 -0.95
C ARG A 277 -11.98 -3.57 -2.36
N ASN A 278 -10.68 -3.63 -2.63
CA ASN A 278 -10.16 -3.57 -3.98
C ASN A 278 -10.63 -4.82 -4.75
N THR A 279 -11.13 -4.60 -5.96
CA THR A 279 -11.60 -5.65 -6.85
C THR A 279 -10.90 -5.50 -8.20
N ALA A 280 -10.62 -6.63 -8.85
CA ALA A 280 -9.96 -6.65 -10.16
C ALA A 280 -10.92 -6.28 -11.31
N GLU A 281 -12.23 -6.25 -11.04
CA GLU A 281 -13.25 -5.97 -12.03
C GLU A 281 -13.56 -4.47 -12.03
N ASN A 282 -13.12 -3.76 -13.08
CA ASN A 282 -13.08 -2.29 -13.14
C ASN A 282 -13.70 -1.77 -14.45
N SER A 283 -13.86 -0.46 -14.64
CA SER A 283 -14.55 0.06 -15.85
C SER A 283 -13.71 0.03 -17.11
N VAL A 284 -14.21 -0.60 -18.18
CA VAL A 284 -13.55 -0.58 -19.50
C VAL A 284 -13.46 0.84 -20.06
N ALA A 285 -14.50 1.65 -19.85
CA ALA A 285 -14.58 3.03 -20.34
C ALA A 285 -13.43 3.93 -19.86
N ASN A 286 -12.79 3.59 -18.74
CA ASN A 286 -11.69 4.35 -18.15
C ASN A 286 -10.38 3.55 -18.07
N GLY A 287 -10.27 2.46 -18.85
CA GLY A 287 -9.00 1.75 -19.08
C GLY A 287 -8.85 0.39 -18.41
N ALA A 288 -9.89 -0.16 -17.77
CA ALA A 288 -9.83 -1.51 -17.24
C ALA A 288 -9.99 -2.60 -18.34
N PRO A 289 -9.44 -3.81 -18.13
CA PRO A 289 -9.55 -4.90 -19.10
C PRO A 289 -10.97 -5.47 -19.32
N ARG A 290 -11.85 -5.46 -18.31
CA ARG A 290 -13.23 -5.98 -18.40
C ARG A 290 -14.16 -5.29 -17.40
N ASP A 291 -15.40 -5.01 -17.82
CA ASP A 291 -16.47 -4.48 -16.97
C ASP A 291 -17.00 -5.57 -16.02
N THR A 292 -17.66 -5.13 -14.95
CA THR A 292 -18.39 -5.99 -14.00
C THR A 292 -19.88 -5.72 -14.04
N ASP A 293 -20.68 -6.77 -13.84
CA ASP A 293 -22.13 -6.68 -13.67
C ASP A 293 -22.52 -6.10 -12.29
N ARG A 294 -21.54 -5.87 -11.38
CA ARG A 294 -21.73 -5.27 -10.05
C ARG A 294 -20.96 -3.96 -9.90
N THR A 295 -21.43 -2.92 -10.58
CA THR A 295 -20.79 -1.59 -10.59
C THR A 295 -20.63 -0.95 -9.20
N GLU A 296 -21.42 -1.37 -8.21
CA GLU A 296 -21.37 -0.84 -6.84
C GLU A 296 -20.18 -1.36 -6.01
N ILE A 297 -19.53 -2.45 -6.44
CA ILE A 297 -18.46 -3.15 -5.70
C ILE A 297 -17.10 -3.02 -6.42
N ARG A 298 -17.05 -2.30 -7.55
CA ARG A 298 -15.81 -2.11 -8.32
C ARG A 298 -14.89 -1.09 -7.67
N GLN A 299 -13.57 -1.27 -7.83
CA GLN A 299 -12.61 -0.24 -7.44
C GLN A 299 -12.72 0.98 -8.38
N PRO A 300 -13.09 2.17 -7.89
CA PRO A 300 -13.15 3.35 -8.73
C PRO A 300 -11.75 3.69 -9.28
N LEU A 301 -11.69 4.10 -10.55
CA LEU A 301 -10.45 4.56 -11.16
C LEU A 301 -10.20 6.04 -10.83
N ALA A 302 -8.94 6.46 -10.81
CA ALA A 302 -8.55 7.83 -10.47
C ALA A 302 -9.27 8.89 -11.33
N LEU A 303 -9.41 8.61 -12.63
CA LEU A 303 -10.12 9.50 -13.56
C LEU A 303 -11.63 9.58 -13.26
N GLU A 304 -12.24 8.49 -12.79
CA GLU A 304 -13.66 8.47 -12.41
C GLU A 304 -13.92 9.32 -11.18
N VAL A 305 -13.07 9.15 -10.16
CA VAL A 305 -13.13 9.94 -8.93
C VAL A 305 -12.93 11.42 -9.28
N TRP A 306 -11.93 11.74 -10.10
CA TRP A 306 -11.69 13.09 -10.57
C TRP A 306 -12.88 13.70 -11.33
N GLN A 307 -13.44 12.97 -12.31
CA GLN A 307 -14.61 13.42 -13.07
C GLN A 307 -15.80 13.64 -12.14
N ASN A 308 -16.05 12.73 -11.20
CA ASN A 308 -17.15 12.87 -10.25
C ASN A 308 -17.01 14.12 -9.35
N LEU A 309 -15.80 14.42 -8.89
CA LEU A 309 -15.53 15.62 -8.10
C LEU A 309 -15.63 16.92 -8.91
N THR A 310 -15.43 16.87 -10.23
CA THR A 310 -15.36 18.05 -11.11
C THR A 310 -16.63 18.30 -11.93
N LYS A 311 -17.62 17.37 -11.91
CA LYS A 311 -18.87 17.45 -12.68
C LYS A 311 -19.72 18.71 -12.39
N SER A 312 -19.68 19.26 -11.19
CA SER A 312 -20.29 20.56 -10.86
C SER A 312 -19.34 21.71 -11.20
N VAL A 313 -19.43 22.25 -12.42
CA VAL A 313 -18.44 23.17 -12.98
C VAL A 313 -18.50 24.57 -12.35
N ASN A 314 -17.59 24.80 -11.39
CA ASN A 314 -16.80 26.02 -11.16
C ASN A 314 -15.62 25.75 -10.18
N GLU A 315 -15.34 24.48 -9.86
CA GLU A 315 -14.47 24.09 -8.73
C GLU A 315 -13.15 23.43 -9.12
N VAL A 316 -12.94 23.10 -10.40
CA VAL A 316 -11.67 22.51 -10.87
C VAL A 316 -10.48 23.42 -10.53
N SER A 317 -10.68 24.74 -10.63
CA SER A 317 -9.67 25.75 -10.31
C SER A 317 -9.44 25.94 -8.80
N LYS A 318 -10.20 25.26 -7.93
CA LYS A 318 -10.10 25.38 -6.47
C LYS A 318 -9.49 24.14 -5.79
N ILE A 319 -9.51 22.99 -6.44
CA ILE A 319 -8.95 21.76 -5.87
C ILE A 319 -7.42 21.89 -5.79
N THR A 320 -6.85 21.52 -4.64
CA THR A 320 -5.40 21.37 -4.46
C THR A 320 -5.05 19.90 -4.52
N VAL A 321 -3.97 19.55 -5.22
CA VAL A 321 -3.43 18.18 -5.18
C VAL A 321 -2.17 18.18 -4.34
N LEU A 322 -2.10 17.28 -3.35
CA LEU A 322 -0.85 16.90 -2.69
C LEU A 322 -0.47 15.52 -3.22
N THR A 323 0.71 15.41 -3.84
CA THR A 323 1.22 14.13 -4.35
C THR A 323 2.51 13.74 -3.63
N ASN A 324 2.53 12.52 -3.10
CA ASN A 324 3.68 11.90 -2.45
C ASN A 324 4.26 10.73 -3.23
N GLY A 325 3.69 10.40 -4.40
CA GLY A 325 4.14 9.30 -5.24
C GLY A 325 4.66 9.75 -6.61
N PRO A 326 4.91 8.79 -7.52
CA PRO A 326 5.18 9.09 -8.93
C PRO A 326 4.02 9.87 -9.56
N LEU A 327 4.33 10.77 -10.49
CA LEU A 327 3.34 11.73 -11.02
C LEU A 327 2.39 11.14 -12.08
N THR A 328 2.36 9.81 -12.23
CA THR A 328 1.60 9.05 -13.24
C THR A 328 0.12 9.43 -13.23
N SER A 329 -0.51 9.37 -12.05
CA SER A 329 -1.93 9.69 -11.88
C SER A 329 -2.20 11.17 -12.12
N LEU A 330 -1.32 12.04 -11.61
CA LEU A 330 -1.42 13.48 -11.79
C LEU A 330 -1.30 13.90 -13.27
N ALA A 331 -0.52 13.20 -14.09
CA ALA A 331 -0.41 13.48 -15.52
C ALA A 331 -1.74 13.40 -16.27
N LYS A 332 -2.74 12.70 -15.71
CA LYS A 332 -4.10 12.59 -16.27
C LYS A 332 -5.12 13.51 -15.61
N ILE A 333 -4.75 14.17 -14.51
CA ILE A 333 -5.65 14.92 -13.64
C ILE A 333 -5.15 16.36 -13.54
N ILE A 334 -5.90 17.30 -14.12
CA ILE A 334 -5.45 18.69 -14.24
C ILE A 334 -6.04 19.54 -13.11
N SER A 335 -5.20 19.95 -12.15
CA SER A 335 -5.56 20.81 -11.03
C SER A 335 -5.04 22.24 -11.19
N SER A 336 -5.41 23.20 -10.32
CA SER A 336 -4.84 24.57 -10.34
C SER A 336 -3.56 24.71 -9.52
N GLU A 337 -3.50 24.06 -8.35
CA GLU A 337 -2.35 24.12 -7.44
C GLU A 337 -1.94 22.72 -7.00
N VAL A 338 -0.63 22.45 -7.10
CA VAL A 338 -0.06 21.13 -6.83
C VAL A 338 1.13 21.27 -5.87
N TYR A 339 1.10 20.47 -4.81
CA TYR A 339 2.20 20.25 -3.88
C TYR A 339 2.82 18.90 -4.22
N ILE A 340 4.09 18.91 -4.64
CA ILE A 340 4.79 17.69 -5.05
C ILE A 340 5.86 17.37 -4.00
N VAL A 341 5.68 16.25 -3.29
CA VAL A 341 6.68 15.72 -2.36
C VAL A 341 7.57 14.75 -3.11
N GLY A 342 8.81 15.19 -3.34
CA GLY A 342 9.78 14.44 -4.12
C GLY A 342 10.68 15.38 -4.89
N GLY A 343 11.46 14.80 -5.80
CA GLY A 343 12.40 15.52 -6.63
C GLY A 343 13.71 15.89 -5.92
N HIS A 344 14.78 15.82 -6.69
CA HIS A 344 16.12 16.20 -6.23
C HIS A 344 16.72 17.23 -7.16
N ILE A 345 17.09 18.39 -6.60
CA ILE A 345 17.77 19.46 -7.33
C ILE A 345 19.17 19.58 -6.75
N SER A 346 20.12 18.91 -7.39
CA SER A 346 21.50 18.87 -6.95
C SER A 346 22.12 20.28 -7.03
N ARG A 347 22.67 20.76 -5.92
CA ARG A 347 23.43 22.04 -5.88
C ARG A 347 24.94 21.82 -6.02
N GLU A 348 25.43 20.64 -5.64
CA GLU A 348 26.85 20.28 -5.59
C GLU A 348 27.03 18.79 -5.95
N LYS A 349 28.21 18.40 -6.42
CA LYS A 349 28.47 17.02 -6.88
C LYS A 349 28.26 15.94 -5.79
N SER A 350 28.45 16.32 -4.52
CA SER A 350 28.23 15.46 -3.34
C SER A 350 26.75 15.27 -3.00
N ASP A 351 25.88 16.14 -3.50
CA ASP A 351 24.45 16.13 -3.20
C ASP A 351 23.72 15.14 -4.11
N LYS A 352 23.58 13.89 -3.63
CA LYS A 352 23.03 12.75 -4.36
C LYS A 352 21.54 12.59 -4.16
N GLY A 353 20.87 12.01 -5.14
CA GLY A 353 19.47 11.57 -5.08
C GLY A 353 19.27 10.37 -4.14
N ASN A 354 18.07 9.77 -4.12
CA ASN A 354 17.75 8.63 -3.25
C ASN A 354 17.55 7.29 -4.00
N VAL A 355 17.71 7.22 -5.34
CA VAL A 355 17.57 5.97 -6.11
C VAL A 355 18.76 5.01 -5.87
N PHE A 356 18.79 4.38 -4.69
CA PHE A 356 19.94 3.60 -4.21
C PHE A 356 20.10 2.23 -4.89
N THR A 357 19.04 1.72 -5.52
CA THR A 357 19.03 0.41 -6.21
C THR A 357 19.53 0.48 -7.65
N VAL A 358 19.70 1.69 -8.20
CA VAL A 358 20.22 1.94 -9.54
C VAL A 358 21.48 2.82 -9.42
N PRO A 359 22.65 2.24 -9.10
CA PRO A 359 23.86 3.02 -8.79
C PRO A 359 24.34 3.94 -9.91
N SER A 360 23.98 3.66 -11.16
CA SER A 360 24.25 4.54 -12.30
C SER A 360 23.50 5.87 -12.24
N ASN A 361 22.39 5.94 -11.51
CA ASN A 361 21.58 7.15 -11.35
C ASN A 361 21.79 7.80 -9.99
N ALA A 362 22.86 8.59 -9.90
CA ALA A 362 23.27 9.17 -8.62
C ALA A 362 22.45 10.41 -8.19
N TYR A 363 21.59 10.97 -9.05
CA TYR A 363 20.99 12.29 -8.83
C TYR A 363 19.47 12.32 -8.96
N ALA A 364 18.80 11.24 -9.37
CA ALA A 364 17.35 11.22 -9.39
C ALA A 364 16.76 10.98 -7.99
N GLU A 365 15.52 11.44 -7.82
CA GLU A 365 14.69 11.07 -6.68
C GLU A 365 13.70 9.96 -7.12
N PHE A 366 13.38 9.00 -6.25
CA PHE A 366 12.57 7.81 -6.56
C PHE A 366 11.26 8.15 -7.24
N ASN A 367 10.45 9.08 -6.72
CA ASN A 367 9.15 9.39 -7.33
C ASN A 367 9.31 9.93 -8.76
N MET A 368 10.36 10.72 -9.00
CA MET A 368 10.68 11.22 -10.34
C MET A 368 11.27 10.13 -11.25
N PHE A 369 12.03 9.19 -10.68
CA PHE A 369 12.62 8.07 -11.42
C PHE A 369 11.60 7.00 -11.80
N LEU A 370 10.58 6.78 -10.97
CA LEU A 370 9.58 5.73 -11.16
C LEU A 370 8.63 6.05 -12.32
N ASP A 371 8.35 7.33 -12.58
CA ASP A 371 7.77 7.79 -13.84
C ASP A 371 8.41 9.11 -14.32
N PRO A 372 9.55 9.04 -15.02
CA PRO A 372 10.28 10.20 -15.51
C PRO A 372 9.48 11.02 -16.53
N LEU A 373 8.66 10.34 -17.33
CA LEU A 373 7.87 11.00 -18.36
C LEU A 373 6.72 11.79 -17.74
N ALA A 374 6.04 11.23 -16.74
CA ALA A 374 5.05 11.98 -15.96
C ALA A 374 5.71 13.12 -15.18
N ALA A 375 6.87 12.86 -14.55
CA ALA A 375 7.65 13.87 -13.85
C ALA A 375 7.95 15.07 -14.75
N LYS A 376 8.43 14.81 -15.97
CA LYS A 376 8.69 15.83 -16.99
C LYS A 376 7.42 16.55 -17.43
N THR A 377 6.38 15.79 -17.74
CA THR A 377 5.10 16.33 -18.23
C THR A 377 4.50 17.30 -17.22
N ILE A 378 4.52 16.96 -15.93
CA ILE A 378 3.96 17.80 -14.87
C ILE A 378 4.89 18.95 -14.48
N LEU A 379 6.17 18.69 -14.20
CA LEU A 379 7.08 19.72 -13.70
C LEU A 379 7.41 20.79 -14.75
N GLU A 380 7.30 20.47 -16.04
CA GLU A 380 7.46 21.42 -17.15
C GLU A 380 6.12 22.01 -17.64
N SER A 381 5.00 21.72 -16.96
CA SER A 381 3.66 22.16 -17.35
C SER A 381 3.33 23.63 -17.01
N GLY A 382 2.11 24.06 -17.34
CA GLY A 382 1.54 25.34 -16.95
C GLY A 382 1.12 25.46 -15.47
N LEU A 383 1.13 24.39 -14.69
CA LEU A 383 0.56 24.33 -13.33
C LEU A 383 1.29 25.22 -12.31
N ASN A 384 0.58 25.67 -11.26
CA ASN A 384 1.19 26.32 -10.09
C ASN A 384 1.71 25.23 -9.14
N ILE A 385 3.03 24.99 -9.21
CA ILE A 385 3.70 23.90 -8.50
C ILE A 385 4.51 24.43 -7.33
N ILE A 386 4.30 23.81 -6.17
CA ILE A 386 5.19 23.89 -5.01
C ILE A 386 5.89 22.54 -4.83
N LEU A 387 7.18 22.50 -5.13
CA LEU A 387 8.02 21.33 -4.92
C LEU A 387 8.54 21.30 -3.49
N ILE A 388 8.40 20.17 -2.83
CA ILE A 388 8.94 19.86 -1.50
C ILE A 388 10.10 18.88 -1.72
N PRO A 389 11.32 19.39 -1.93
CA PRO A 389 12.42 18.58 -2.45
C PRO A 389 13.00 17.66 -1.38
N LEU A 390 13.68 16.61 -1.86
CA LEU A 390 14.40 15.64 -1.06
C LEU A 390 15.36 16.27 -0.03
N ALA A 391 16.03 17.37 -0.39
CA ALA A 391 16.93 18.12 0.49
C ALA A 391 16.22 18.69 1.75
N THR A 392 14.92 18.95 1.69
CA THR A 392 14.14 19.41 2.84
C THR A 392 13.55 18.24 3.61
N GLN A 393 13.11 17.20 2.89
CA GLN A 393 12.56 15.96 3.47
C GLN A 393 13.58 15.21 4.34
N ARG A 394 14.81 15.03 3.85
CA ARG A 394 15.90 14.29 4.54
C ARG A 394 16.36 14.89 5.87
N LYS A 395 15.87 16.08 6.24
CA LYS A 395 16.14 16.69 7.53
C LYS A 395 15.30 16.07 8.66
N PHE A 396 14.29 15.28 8.32
CA PHE A 396 13.46 14.58 9.29
C PHE A 396 14.23 13.43 9.94
N SER A 397 13.92 13.11 11.19
CA SER A 397 14.55 12.00 11.92
C SER A 397 13.56 11.34 12.86
N PHE A 398 13.64 10.02 12.98
CA PHE A 398 12.70 9.23 13.78
C PHE A 398 12.66 9.67 15.24
N GLN A 399 13.82 9.90 15.86
CA GLN A 399 13.87 10.05 17.32
C GLN A 399 13.23 11.33 17.85
N PRO A 400 13.47 12.52 17.26
CA PRO A 400 12.72 13.73 17.61
C PRO A 400 11.20 13.57 17.44
N MET A 401 10.76 12.90 16.37
CA MET A 401 9.33 12.65 16.14
C MET A 401 8.74 11.73 17.21
N LEU A 402 9.38 10.58 17.44
CA LEU A 402 8.94 9.62 18.46
C LEU A 402 8.89 10.24 19.85
N ASN A 403 9.89 11.05 20.22
CA ASN A 403 9.90 11.76 21.50
C ASN A 403 8.64 12.62 21.70
N LYS A 404 8.13 13.26 20.63
CA LYS A 404 6.88 14.02 20.70
C LYS A 404 5.68 13.10 20.89
N LEU A 405 5.60 12.00 20.13
CA LEU A 405 4.50 11.02 20.24
C LEU A 405 4.47 10.28 21.58
N TYR A 406 5.62 10.03 22.21
CA TYR A 406 5.68 9.40 23.54
C TYR A 406 5.01 10.24 24.63
N SER A 407 5.11 11.56 24.54
CA SER A 407 4.50 12.48 25.51
C SER A 407 3.00 12.67 25.32
N SER A 408 2.43 12.13 24.23
CA SER A 408 1.23 12.69 23.65
C SER A 408 0.18 11.65 23.24
N ALA A 409 0.59 10.45 22.79
CA ALA A 409 -0.24 9.38 22.19
C ALA A 409 -1.45 8.92 23.02
N LYS A 410 -2.58 9.63 22.89
CA LYS A 410 -3.84 9.33 23.59
C LYS A 410 -4.91 8.69 22.72
N THR A 411 -4.85 8.90 21.41
CA THR A 411 -5.84 8.39 20.45
C THR A 411 -5.42 7.03 19.87
N PRO A 412 -6.36 6.20 19.35
CA PRO A 412 -6.00 4.96 18.66
C PRO A 412 -5.02 5.17 17.50
N GLU A 413 -5.26 6.18 16.66
CA GLU A 413 -4.42 6.52 15.52
C GLU A 413 -3.02 7.01 15.93
N ALA A 414 -2.89 7.80 17.00
CA ALA A 414 -1.57 8.19 17.51
C ALA A 414 -0.78 6.98 18.01
N ARG A 415 -1.44 6.00 18.65
CA ARG A 415 -0.82 4.74 19.06
C ARG A 415 -0.39 3.90 17.86
N PHE A 416 -1.22 3.83 16.82
CA PHE A 416 -0.87 3.13 15.57
C PHE A 416 0.35 3.77 14.91
N VAL A 417 0.32 5.08 14.68
CA VAL A 417 1.43 5.86 14.09
C VAL A 417 2.73 5.68 14.89
N LYS A 418 2.66 5.77 16.22
CA LYS A 418 3.81 5.53 17.09
C LYS A 418 4.40 4.14 16.92
N ARG A 419 3.56 3.09 16.83
CA ARG A 419 4.01 1.70 16.60
C ARG A 419 4.67 1.54 15.23
N LEU A 420 4.12 2.16 14.19
CA LEU A 420 4.71 2.16 12.85
C LEU A 420 6.07 2.84 12.85
N LEU A 421 6.18 4.06 13.38
CA LEU A 421 7.43 4.79 13.45
C LEU A 421 8.49 4.08 14.30
N ALA A 422 8.11 3.49 15.44
CA ALA A 422 9.02 2.72 16.27
C ALA A 422 9.52 1.47 15.55
N ARG A 423 8.66 0.79 14.78
CA ARG A 423 9.04 -0.35 13.95
C ARG A 423 10.01 0.05 12.84
N LEU A 424 9.71 1.12 12.10
CA LEU A 424 10.61 1.64 11.07
C LEU A 424 11.97 2.02 11.67
N GLN A 425 11.99 2.73 12.79
CA GLN A 425 13.23 3.08 13.48
C GLN A 425 14.03 1.83 13.88
N ALA A 426 13.38 0.83 14.48
CA ALA A 426 14.05 -0.40 14.90
C ALA A 426 14.64 -1.16 13.71
N LEU A 427 13.92 -1.23 12.58
CA LEU A 427 14.43 -1.82 11.35
C LEU A 427 15.63 -1.05 10.81
N HIS A 428 15.54 0.27 10.74
CA HIS A 428 16.60 1.16 10.24
C HIS A 428 17.89 1.02 11.07
N GLN A 429 17.77 0.94 12.41
CA GLN A 429 18.92 0.83 13.32
C GLN A 429 19.54 -0.56 13.36
N ASN A 430 18.72 -1.61 13.33
CA ASN A 430 19.19 -2.97 13.60
C ASN A 430 19.50 -3.78 12.34
N HIS A 431 19.08 -3.31 11.16
CA HIS A 431 19.24 -4.06 9.92
C HIS A 431 19.77 -3.20 8.77
N ARG A 432 20.99 -3.52 8.32
CA ARG A 432 21.66 -2.84 7.19
C ARG A 432 20.84 -2.81 5.88
N ARG A 433 19.90 -3.74 5.70
CA ARG A 433 19.05 -3.78 4.50
C ARG A 433 17.89 -2.78 4.54
N TYR A 434 17.65 -2.14 5.67
CA TYR A 434 16.56 -1.18 5.90
C TYR A 434 17.11 0.24 6.11
N THR A 435 18.33 0.54 5.70
CA THR A 435 18.94 1.86 5.94
C THR A 435 18.23 2.99 5.23
N HIS A 436 17.47 2.72 4.18
CA HIS A 436 16.80 3.73 3.34
C HIS A 436 15.38 4.10 3.81
N ILE A 437 14.79 3.35 4.75
CA ILE A 437 13.37 3.54 5.14
C ILE A 437 13.13 4.83 5.94
N ASP A 438 14.19 5.54 6.32
CA ASP A 438 14.11 6.89 6.88
C ASP A 438 13.59 7.91 5.86
N MET A 439 13.68 7.63 4.55
CA MET A 439 13.12 8.50 3.51
C MET A 439 11.60 8.70 3.66
N PHE A 440 10.86 7.66 4.06
CA PHE A 440 9.41 7.70 4.25
C PHE A 440 8.98 8.70 5.33
N LEU A 441 9.86 9.00 6.30
CA LEU A 441 9.53 9.99 7.32
C LEU A 441 9.44 11.41 6.73
N GLY A 442 10.21 11.70 5.68
CA GLY A 442 10.21 13.00 5.02
C GLY A 442 8.91 13.31 4.27
N GLU A 443 8.15 12.28 3.90
CA GLU A 443 6.91 12.41 3.12
C GLU A 443 5.80 13.15 3.89
N ILE A 444 5.80 13.06 5.22
CA ILE A 444 4.84 13.77 6.07
C ILE A 444 4.92 15.29 5.93
N LEU A 445 6.05 15.81 5.44
CA LEU A 445 6.29 17.24 5.32
C LEU A 445 5.28 17.90 4.39
N GLY A 446 4.80 17.22 3.33
CA GLY A 446 3.78 17.77 2.45
C GLY A 446 2.46 18.01 3.15
N ALA A 447 1.97 17.00 3.87
CA ALA A 447 0.74 17.10 4.65
C ALA A 447 0.86 18.16 5.74
N VAL A 448 1.98 18.18 6.48
CA VAL A 448 2.24 19.17 7.54
C VAL A 448 2.36 20.58 6.98
N PHE A 449 3.03 20.78 5.85
CA PHE A 449 3.14 22.08 5.21
C PHE A 449 1.80 22.60 4.69
N LEU A 450 0.94 21.70 4.20
CA LEU A 450 -0.38 22.05 3.69
C LEU A 450 -1.38 22.38 4.80
N GLY A 451 -1.41 21.58 5.88
CA GLY A 451 -2.44 21.67 6.93
C GLY A 451 -1.97 22.25 8.27
N GLY A 452 -0.67 22.44 8.45
CA GLY A 452 -0.10 22.97 9.68
C GLY A 452 -0.10 24.50 9.75
N ASP A 453 0.07 25.02 10.97
CA ASP A 453 0.18 26.46 11.21
C ASP A 453 1.53 27.02 10.69
N HIS A 454 1.48 27.88 9.67
CA HIS A 454 2.66 28.49 9.06
C HIS A 454 3.44 29.40 10.02
N ALA A 455 2.82 29.95 11.07
CA ALA A 455 3.55 30.71 12.09
C ALA A 455 4.51 29.81 12.88
N SER A 456 4.11 28.57 13.12
CA SER A 456 4.93 27.54 13.76
C SER A 456 5.97 26.94 12.80
N LEU A 457 5.59 26.70 11.54
CA LEU A 457 6.46 26.04 10.54
C LEU A 457 7.50 26.96 9.91
N LYS A 458 7.26 28.28 9.89
CA LYS A 458 8.13 29.32 9.31
C LYS A 458 8.71 28.91 7.93
N PRO A 459 7.86 28.53 6.96
CA PRO A 459 8.33 28.02 5.68
C PRO A 459 9.05 29.10 4.88
N LYS A 460 10.18 28.75 4.29
CA LYS A 460 10.89 29.60 3.33
C LYS A 460 10.78 29.00 1.93
N LEU A 461 10.06 29.70 1.05
CA LEU A 461 9.96 29.36 -0.36
C LEU A 461 11.04 30.10 -1.16
N ARG A 462 11.50 29.47 -2.22
CA ARG A 462 12.34 30.10 -3.26
C ARG A 462 11.81 29.73 -4.63
N VAL A 463 12.18 30.51 -5.63
CA VAL A 463 11.83 30.25 -7.04
C VAL A 463 13.06 29.73 -7.76
N GLU A 464 12.89 28.74 -8.63
CA GLU A 464 13.95 28.21 -9.49
C GLU A 464 13.37 27.84 -10.86
N HIS A 465 14.24 27.81 -11.88
CA HIS A 465 13.86 27.36 -13.23
C HIS A 465 14.42 25.96 -13.45
N ILE A 466 13.54 24.99 -13.68
CA ILE A 466 13.91 23.58 -13.72
C ILE A 466 13.58 22.91 -15.06
N LYS A 467 14.26 21.79 -15.31
CA LYS A 467 14.01 20.87 -16.41
C LYS A 467 14.16 19.44 -15.90
N VAL A 468 13.39 18.50 -16.44
CA VAL A 468 13.45 17.07 -16.09
C VAL A 468 14.04 16.25 -17.24
N ILE A 469 14.90 15.29 -16.90
CA ILE A 469 15.42 14.30 -17.84
C ILE A 469 14.48 13.09 -17.90
N ALA A 470 14.02 12.75 -19.10
CA ALA A 470 13.16 11.59 -19.40
C ALA A 470 13.41 11.14 -20.85
N GLU A 471 14.60 10.58 -21.08
CA GLU A 471 15.12 10.22 -22.40
C GLU A 471 15.13 8.71 -22.63
N GLY A 472 14.65 7.93 -21.66
CA GLY A 472 14.66 6.48 -21.71
C GLY A 472 15.97 5.86 -21.23
N ASP A 473 16.79 6.61 -20.50
CA ASP A 473 18.07 6.16 -19.96
C ASP A 473 18.01 6.12 -18.42
N GLU A 474 17.97 4.91 -17.85
CA GLU A 474 17.88 4.69 -16.40
C GLU A 474 19.02 5.34 -15.62
N SER A 475 20.16 5.67 -16.24
CA SER A 475 21.28 6.34 -15.57
C SER A 475 21.04 7.83 -15.28
N LYS A 476 20.07 8.45 -15.97
CA LYS A 476 19.82 9.90 -15.86
C LYS A 476 18.35 10.30 -15.77
N ASP A 477 17.44 9.41 -16.12
CA ASP A 477 16.02 9.69 -16.06
C ASP A 477 15.56 10.02 -14.63
N GLY A 478 14.59 10.93 -14.51
CA GLY A 478 14.07 11.43 -13.23
C GLY A 478 14.93 12.53 -12.58
N GLN A 479 16.07 12.90 -13.17
CA GLN A 479 16.89 14.00 -12.67
C GLN A 479 16.22 15.35 -12.95
N ILE A 480 16.22 16.24 -11.94
CA ILE A 480 15.79 17.63 -12.07
C ILE A 480 17.03 18.52 -12.14
N LEU A 481 17.18 19.25 -13.26
CA LEU A 481 18.26 20.17 -13.52
C LEU A 481 17.79 21.61 -13.40
N ILE A 482 18.70 22.52 -13.03
CA ILE A 482 18.46 23.96 -13.11
C ILE A 482 18.74 24.42 -14.54
N ASP A 483 17.74 25.01 -15.20
CA ASP A 483 17.85 25.60 -16.53
C ASP A 483 17.30 27.04 -16.49
N LYS A 484 18.18 28.01 -16.32
CA LYS A 484 17.80 29.43 -16.20
C LYS A 484 17.24 30.04 -17.48
N LEU A 485 17.48 29.41 -18.64
CA LEU A 485 17.10 29.97 -19.94
C LEU A 485 15.77 29.41 -20.44
N ARG A 486 15.56 28.10 -20.27
CA ARG A 486 14.40 27.38 -20.83
C ARG A 486 13.60 26.60 -19.78
N GLY A 487 14.08 26.55 -18.53
CA GLY A 487 13.43 25.79 -17.48
C GLY A 487 12.12 26.42 -17.03
N LYS A 488 11.18 25.58 -16.63
CA LYS A 488 9.92 26.01 -16.04
C LYS A 488 10.18 26.60 -14.66
N GLN A 489 9.63 27.78 -14.42
CA GLN A 489 9.66 28.41 -13.11
C GLN A 489 8.73 27.67 -12.13
N ILE A 490 9.27 27.23 -10.98
CA ILE A 490 8.51 26.60 -9.90
C ILE A 490 8.88 27.17 -8.53
N LYS A 491 7.97 27.02 -7.55
CA LYS A 491 8.26 27.33 -6.14
C LYS A 491 8.84 26.08 -5.48
N ILE A 492 9.86 26.27 -4.63
CA ILE A 492 10.55 25.20 -3.91
C ILE A 492 10.55 25.52 -2.42
N LEU A 493 10.12 24.56 -1.60
CA LEU A 493 10.25 24.62 -0.15
C LEU A 493 11.70 24.40 0.28
N GLU A 494 12.41 25.50 0.57
CA GLU A 494 13.82 25.47 0.91
C GLU A 494 14.07 25.08 2.38
N ARG A 495 13.27 25.63 3.30
CA ARG A 495 13.42 25.44 4.74
C ARG A 495 12.07 25.48 5.46
N VAL A 496 12.02 24.76 6.58
CA VAL A 496 10.95 24.75 7.59
C VAL A 496 11.58 24.59 8.97
N ASP A 497 10.85 25.00 10.01
CA ASP A 497 11.19 24.71 11.41
C ASP A 497 10.80 23.26 11.76
N LEU A 498 11.81 22.38 11.88
CA LEU A 498 11.58 20.95 12.13
C LEU A 498 10.89 20.68 13.46
N ARG A 499 11.18 21.48 14.50
CA ARG A 499 10.53 21.32 15.81
C ARG A 499 9.05 21.66 15.69
N GLY A 500 8.71 22.72 14.96
CA GLY A 500 7.36 23.09 14.58
C GLY A 500 6.65 21.96 13.84
N CYS A 501 7.31 21.33 12.85
CA CYS A 501 6.76 20.17 12.15
C CYS A 501 6.43 19.00 13.09
N TYR A 502 7.36 18.60 13.96
CA TYR A 502 7.14 17.48 14.89
C TYR A 502 6.04 17.78 15.92
N VAL A 503 5.98 19.01 16.43
CA VAL A 503 4.92 19.44 17.36
C VAL A 503 3.57 19.48 16.66
N SER A 504 3.50 20.03 15.45
CA SER A 504 2.26 20.05 14.65
C SER A 504 1.76 18.63 14.43
N PHE A 505 2.62 17.74 13.92
CA PHE A 505 2.26 16.35 13.64
C PHE A 505 1.74 15.62 14.89
N ALA A 506 2.51 15.59 15.98
CA ALA A 506 2.11 14.89 17.20
C ALA A 506 0.83 15.49 17.82
N SER A 507 0.75 16.82 17.95
CA SER A 507 -0.42 17.47 18.57
C SER A 507 -1.71 17.27 17.79
N ARG A 508 -1.64 17.20 16.44
CA ARG A 508 -2.81 16.89 15.61
C ARG A 508 -3.28 15.45 15.83
N LEU A 509 -2.37 14.48 15.90
CA LEU A 509 -2.73 13.08 16.14
C LEU A 509 -3.43 12.87 17.49
N ASP A 510 -3.11 13.67 18.51
CA ASP A 510 -3.72 13.53 19.85
C ASP A 510 -5.02 14.30 20.05
N ASP A 511 -5.37 15.18 19.12
CA ASP A 511 -6.63 15.90 19.14
C ASP A 511 -7.79 14.90 19.10
N LYS A 512 -8.74 14.95 20.02
CA LYS A 512 -9.85 13.98 20.05
C LYS A 512 -11.02 14.34 19.13
N LYS A 513 -11.05 15.55 18.56
CA LYS A 513 -12.21 16.03 17.77
C LYS A 513 -12.51 15.17 16.55
N GLN A 514 -11.48 14.67 15.88
CA GLN A 514 -11.58 13.82 14.69
C GLN A 514 -10.83 12.50 14.93
N SER A 515 -11.08 11.84 16.05
CA SER A 515 -10.40 10.57 16.40
C SER A 515 -11.06 9.37 15.75
N ALA A 516 -10.35 8.24 15.73
CA ALA A 516 -10.88 6.97 15.25
C ALA A 516 -12.22 6.61 15.93
N VAL A 517 -13.17 6.17 15.11
CA VAL A 517 -14.49 5.66 15.56
C VAL A 517 -14.41 4.19 15.99
N ILE A 518 -13.40 3.49 15.48
CA ILE A 518 -13.05 2.13 15.87
C ILE A 518 -11.52 2.00 15.85
N GLY A 519 -10.92 1.66 16.98
CA GLY A 519 -9.49 1.87 17.17
C GLY A 519 -8.58 0.76 16.68
N SER A 520 -9.09 -0.45 16.41
CA SER A 520 -8.29 -1.61 15.99
C SER A 520 -9.16 -2.78 15.52
N PHE A 521 -8.53 -3.75 14.86
CA PHE A 521 -9.17 -5.04 14.56
C PHE A 521 -9.61 -5.78 15.82
N GLU A 522 -8.84 -5.72 16.92
CA GLU A 522 -9.20 -6.39 18.17
C GLU A 522 -10.51 -5.83 18.75
N GLU A 523 -10.65 -4.51 18.72
CA GLU A 523 -11.88 -3.81 19.13
C GLU A 523 -13.07 -4.19 18.25
N GLN A 524 -12.87 -4.23 16.93
CA GLN A 524 -13.89 -4.66 15.97
C GLN A 524 -14.30 -6.12 16.15
N GLY A 525 -13.34 -7.03 16.33
CA GLY A 525 -13.59 -8.44 16.58
C GLY A 525 -14.36 -8.67 17.89
N LYS A 526 -14.13 -7.85 18.93
CA LYS A 526 -14.96 -7.88 20.15
C LYS A 526 -16.41 -7.47 19.85
N LYS A 527 -16.62 -6.43 19.04
CA LYS A 527 -17.96 -5.99 18.61
C LYS A 527 -18.70 -7.09 17.86
N TRP A 528 -18.06 -7.75 16.89
CA TRP A 528 -18.68 -8.85 16.12
C TRP A 528 -18.87 -10.16 16.92
N ASN A 529 -18.27 -10.28 18.11
CA ASN A 529 -18.51 -11.40 19.03
C ASN A 529 -19.55 -11.11 20.11
N THR A 530 -20.04 -9.87 20.18
CA THR A 530 -20.99 -9.43 21.20
C THR A 530 -22.38 -9.26 20.56
N PRO A 531 -23.46 -9.77 21.18
CA PRO A 531 -24.81 -9.54 20.67
C PRO A 531 -25.09 -8.04 20.53
N PRO A 532 -25.85 -7.60 19.52
CA PRO A 532 -26.32 -6.22 19.44
C PRO A 532 -27.09 -5.84 20.71
N SER A 533 -26.88 -4.64 21.24
CA SER A 533 -27.72 -4.14 22.33
C SER A 533 -29.16 -3.96 21.83
N SER A 534 -30.15 -4.30 22.66
CA SER A 534 -31.59 -4.28 22.33
C SER A 534 -32.15 -2.89 21.97
N GLU A 535 -31.35 -1.84 22.06
CA GLU A 535 -31.74 -0.47 21.66
C GLU A 535 -31.55 -0.21 20.16
N THR A 536 -30.84 -1.06 19.41
CA THR A 536 -30.63 -0.84 17.96
C THR A 536 -31.72 -1.44 17.07
N SER A 537 -32.73 -2.13 17.63
CA SER A 537 -33.81 -2.77 16.86
C SER A 537 -35.05 -1.89 16.64
N MET A 538 -34.95 -0.57 16.85
CA MET A 538 -36.09 0.36 16.69
C MET A 538 -35.86 1.44 15.63
N LEU A 539 -34.88 1.27 14.75
CA LEU A 539 -34.67 2.15 13.60
C LEU A 539 -34.27 1.29 12.38
N ASP A 540 -35.23 0.51 11.88
CA ASP A 540 -35.27 0.05 10.48
C ASP A 540 -36.31 0.89 9.73
#